data_AF-A0A821WM40-F1
#
_entry.id   AF-A0A821WM40-F1
#
_cell.length_a   1.000
_cell.length_b   1.000
_cell.length_c   1.000
_cell.angle_alpha   90.00
_cell.angle_beta   90.00
_cell.angle_gamma   90.00
#
_symmetry.space_group_name_H-M   'P 1'
#
loop_
_entity.id
_entity.type
_entity.pdbx_description
1 polymer ?
#
loop_
_entity_poly.entity_id
_entity_poly.type
_entity_poly.pdbx_seq_one_letter_code
_entity_poly.pdbx_strand_id
1 'polypeptide(L)'
;MNLHNLHEWHVENPRLMRPDRSQYRFKVNMWTGILNGKVIGPFELPEVLNAEIYLDFLQNHLPNLLEDVPLTILRDMWFQQDGCPAHYSRLVRNHLNEEYPDRWIGRGGTISWPARSPDLNPLDFFYWG
;
A
#
# COMPACT_ATOMS: atom_id res chain seq x y z
N MET A 1 -6.68 -0.43 14.01
CA MET A 1 -8.07 -0.93 14.05
C MET A 1 -8.83 -0.26 12.92
N ASN A 2 -9.14 -1.02 11.88
CA ASN A 2 -9.86 -0.56 10.70
C ASN A 2 -11.37 -0.51 11.06
N LEU A 3 -11.92 0.69 11.21
CA LEU A 3 -13.32 0.87 11.59
C LEU A 3 -14.30 0.60 10.44
N HIS A 4 -13.80 0.41 9.21
CA HIS A 4 -14.66 0.11 8.06
C HIS A 4 -15.21 -1.33 8.05
N ASN A 5 -14.56 -2.27 8.77
CA ASN A 5 -14.97 -3.68 8.80
C ASN A 5 -15.66 -4.10 10.10
N LEU A 6 -16.05 -3.15 10.96
CA LEU A 6 -16.78 -3.47 12.19
C LEU A 6 -18.29 -3.56 11.92
N HIS A 7 -18.78 -4.75 11.60
CA HIS A 7 -20.22 -5.05 11.55
C HIS A 7 -20.62 -5.87 12.79
N GLU A 8 -21.49 -5.31 13.64
CA GLU A 8 -22.06 -5.98 14.81
C GLU A 8 -23.56 -6.17 14.53
N TRP A 9 -23.98 -7.40 14.23
CA TRP A 9 -25.39 -7.71 14.01
C TRP A 9 -26.08 -7.97 15.35
N HIS A 10 -27.04 -7.14 15.73
CA HIS A 10 -27.91 -7.35 16.89
C HIS A 10 -29.38 -7.25 16.49
N VAL A 11 -30.21 -8.15 17.03
CA VAL A 11 -31.65 -8.24 16.72
C VAL A 11 -32.45 -7.08 17.36
N GLU A 12 -31.95 -6.47 18.43
CA GLU A 12 -32.49 -5.23 19.01
C GLU A 12 -31.38 -4.24 19.36
N ASN A 13 -31.67 -2.94 19.18
CA ASN A 13 -30.74 -1.82 19.32
C ASN A 13 -30.15 -1.72 20.74
N PRO A 14 -28.85 -2.03 20.97
CA PRO A 14 -28.24 -1.84 22.26
C PRO A 14 -27.73 -0.40 22.32
N ARG A 15 -28.33 0.43 23.18
CA ARG A 15 -27.78 1.76 23.54
C ARG A 15 -26.48 1.58 24.36
N LEU A 16 -25.46 1.01 23.75
CA LEU A 16 -24.18 0.73 24.39
C LEU A 16 -23.27 1.95 24.20
N MET A 17 -23.23 2.81 25.20
CA MET A 17 -22.16 3.81 25.33
C MET A 17 -20.87 3.07 25.72
N ARG A 18 -19.96 2.89 24.77
CA ARG A 18 -18.62 2.34 25.06
C ARG A 18 -17.74 3.49 25.59
N PRO A 19 -17.10 3.34 26.76
CA PRO A 19 -16.09 4.28 27.19
C PRO A 19 -14.91 4.19 26.21
N ASP A 20 -14.68 5.27 25.45
CA ASP A 20 -13.48 5.45 24.65
C ASP A 20 -12.31 5.61 25.61
N ARG A 21 -11.60 4.49 25.85
CA ARG A 21 -10.28 4.57 26.47
C ARG A 21 -9.40 5.27 25.47
N SER A 22 -9.14 6.56 25.73
CA SER A 22 -8.11 7.38 25.09
C SER A 22 -6.93 6.51 24.64
N GLN A 23 -6.92 6.18 23.35
CA GLN A 23 -5.96 5.28 22.75
C GLN A 23 -4.60 5.96 22.78
N TYR A 24 -3.60 5.39 23.46
CA TYR A 24 -2.24 5.48 22.93
C TYR A 24 -2.25 4.73 21.60
N ARG A 25 -2.65 5.41 20.54
CA ARG A 25 -2.85 4.84 19.21
C ARG A 25 -1.47 4.70 18.57
N PHE A 26 -0.82 3.56 18.81
CA PHE A 26 0.37 3.19 18.05
C PHE A 26 -0.01 3.03 16.57
N LYS A 27 0.75 3.67 15.68
CA LYS A 27 0.59 3.58 14.23
C LYS A 27 1.90 3.10 13.66
N VAL A 28 1.84 2.06 12.84
CA VAL A 28 2.96 1.58 12.03
C VAL A 28 2.56 1.77 10.58
N ASN A 29 3.46 2.33 9.77
CA ASN A 29 3.33 2.30 8.33
C ASN A 29 4.02 1.04 7.83
N MET A 30 3.34 0.25 7.01
CA MET A 30 3.87 -1.01 6.53
C MET A 30 3.66 -1.07 5.02
N TRP A 31 4.73 -1.38 4.29
CA TRP A 31 4.67 -1.72 2.90
C TRP A 31 4.61 -3.24 2.74
N THR A 32 3.82 -3.71 1.80
CA THR A 32 3.76 -5.12 1.39
C THR A 32 3.40 -5.17 -0.08
N GLY A 33 4.01 -6.08 -0.83
CA GLY A 33 3.67 -6.37 -2.22
C GLY A 33 3.11 -7.78 -2.35
N ILE A 34 2.33 -8.03 -3.40
CA ILE A 34 1.96 -9.38 -3.82
C ILE A 34 2.40 -9.54 -5.27
N LEU A 35 3.20 -10.57 -5.53
CA LEU A 35 3.70 -10.89 -6.86
C LEU A 35 3.52 -12.38 -7.12
N ASN A 36 2.75 -12.73 -8.16
CA ASN A 36 2.47 -14.13 -8.55
C ASN A 36 2.03 -15.02 -7.38
N GLY A 37 1.16 -14.50 -6.50
CA GLY A 37 0.64 -15.23 -5.33
C GLY A 37 1.61 -15.34 -4.15
N LYS A 38 2.80 -14.74 -4.24
CA LYS A 38 3.75 -14.63 -3.13
C LYS A 38 3.69 -13.23 -2.53
N VAL A 39 3.81 -13.16 -1.21
CA VAL A 39 3.95 -11.90 -0.48
C VAL A 39 5.42 -11.45 -0.54
N ILE A 40 5.63 -10.17 -0.82
CA ILE A 40 6.92 -9.48 -0.78
C ILE A 40 6.90 -8.49 0.39
N GLY A 41 7.94 -8.50 1.22
CA GLY A 41 7.93 -7.82 2.53
C GLY A 41 7.39 -8.71 3.65
N PRO A 42 6.76 -8.15 4.71
CA PRO A 42 6.49 -6.73 4.92
C PRO A 42 7.76 -5.90 5.17
N PHE A 43 7.68 -4.60 4.90
CA PHE A 43 8.72 -3.63 5.24
C PHE A 43 8.11 -2.51 6.09
N GLU A 44 8.69 -2.27 7.26
CA GLU A 44 8.25 -1.19 8.13
C GLU A 44 8.76 0.16 7.60
N LEU A 45 7.81 1.04 7.30
CA LEU A 45 8.09 2.42 6.89
C LEU A 45 8.03 3.33 8.12
N PRO A 46 8.79 4.45 8.12
CA PRO A 46 8.70 5.45 9.17
C PRO A 46 7.27 5.96 9.37
N GLU A 47 6.91 6.31 10.61
CA GLU A 47 5.57 6.80 10.97
C GLU A 47 5.16 8.04 10.14
N VAL A 48 6.13 8.90 9.83
CA VAL A 48 5.95 10.04 8.93
C VAL A 48 6.50 9.67 7.55
N LEU A 49 5.62 9.25 6.65
CA LEU A 49 5.98 8.93 5.28
C LEU A 49 5.86 10.17 4.39
N ASN A 50 6.98 10.62 3.83
CA ASN A 50 7.02 11.66 2.80
C ASN A 50 7.54 11.09 1.48
N ALA A 51 7.55 11.92 0.44
CA ALA A 51 7.97 11.55 -0.90
C ALA A 51 9.42 11.04 -0.99
N GLU A 52 10.35 11.66 -0.26
CA GLU A 52 11.78 11.34 -0.30
C GLU A 52 12.04 10.01 0.41
N ILE A 53 11.43 9.79 1.57
CA ILE A 53 11.50 8.53 2.32
C ILE A 53 10.92 7.40 1.49
N TYR A 54 9.79 7.64 0.82
CA TYR A 54 9.20 6.62 -0.05
C TYR A 54 10.07 6.33 -1.27
N LEU A 55 10.68 7.35 -1.88
CA LEU A 55 11.61 7.16 -2.98
C LEU A 55 12.86 6.36 -2.55
N ASP A 56 13.43 6.68 -1.39
CA ASP A 56 14.55 5.94 -0.80
C ASP A 56 14.19 4.47 -0.59
N PHE A 57 12.98 4.19 -0.07
CA PHE A 57 12.45 2.83 0.00
C PHE A 57 12.42 2.14 -1.37
N LEU A 58 11.87 2.78 -2.42
CA LEU A 58 11.79 2.20 -3.76
C LEU A 58 13.17 1.92 -4.37
N GLN A 59 14.15 2.78 -4.12
CA GLN A 59 15.49 2.69 -4.72
C GLN A 59 16.42 1.73 -3.97
N ASN A 60 16.38 1.76 -2.64
CA ASN A 60 17.40 1.15 -1.81
C ASN A 60 16.91 -0.07 -1.01
N HIS A 61 15.60 -0.22 -0.82
CA HIS A 61 15.03 -1.30 -0.01
C HIS A 61 14.22 -2.28 -0.83
N LEU A 62 13.36 -1.81 -1.72
CA LEU A 62 12.51 -2.66 -2.57
C LEU A 62 13.33 -3.66 -3.42
N PRO A 63 14.48 -3.31 -4.02
CA PRO A 63 15.26 -4.29 -4.80
C PRO A 63 15.74 -5.48 -3.96
N ASN A 64 16.09 -5.25 -2.68
CA ASN A 64 16.49 -6.33 -1.77
C ASN A 64 15.31 -7.24 -1.45
N LEU A 65 14.10 -6.70 -1.29
CA LEU A 65 12.89 -7.51 -1.10
C LEU A 65 12.55 -8.35 -2.34
N LEU A 66 13.09 -7.99 -3.49
CA LEU A 66 12.85 -8.64 -4.77
C LEU A 66 14.01 -9.56 -5.20
N GLU A 67 15.03 -9.77 -4.36
CA GLU A 67 16.26 -10.49 -4.75
C GLU A 67 16.00 -11.93 -5.21
N ASP A 68 15.03 -12.60 -4.58
CA ASP A 68 14.64 -13.98 -4.89
C ASP A 68 13.67 -14.08 -6.08
N VAL A 69 13.26 -12.95 -6.66
CA VAL A 69 12.35 -12.92 -7.80
C VAL A 69 13.17 -13.11 -9.08
N PRO A 70 12.85 -14.12 -9.92
CA PRO A 70 13.51 -14.30 -11.20
C PRO A 70 13.52 -13.03 -12.05
N LEU A 71 14.68 -12.70 -12.64
CA LEU A 71 14.87 -11.50 -13.46
C LEU A 71 13.86 -11.39 -14.62
N THR A 72 13.40 -12.51 -15.17
CA THR A 72 12.36 -12.54 -16.21
C THR A 72 11.05 -11.98 -15.71
N ILE A 73 10.67 -12.27 -14.47
CA ILE A 73 9.46 -11.74 -13.83
C ILE A 73 9.66 -10.25 -13.54
N LEU A 74 10.81 -9.85 -12.98
CA LEU A 74 11.09 -8.45 -12.64
C LEU A 74 11.03 -7.51 -13.85
N ARG A 75 11.54 -7.94 -15.01
CA ARG A 75 11.53 -7.13 -16.24
C ARG A 75 10.14 -6.82 -16.75
N ASP A 76 9.23 -7.79 -16.64
CA ASP A 76 7.86 -7.71 -17.15
C ASP A 76 6.83 -7.34 -16.07
N MET A 77 7.30 -7.11 -14.83
CA MET A 77 6.47 -6.78 -13.69
C MET A 77 5.75 -5.44 -13.88
N TRP A 78 4.50 -5.39 -13.42
CA TRP A 78 3.74 -4.16 -13.26
C TRP A 78 3.78 -3.69 -11.81
N PHE A 79 4.02 -2.41 -11.60
CA PHE A 79 3.99 -1.81 -10.27
C PHE A 79 2.66 -1.10 -10.02
N GLN A 80 1.94 -1.44 -8.96
CA GLN A 80 0.69 -0.79 -8.61
C GLN A 80 0.80 -0.14 -7.22
N GLN A 81 0.36 1.11 -7.09
CA GLN A 81 0.29 1.81 -5.82
C GLN A 81 -0.97 2.67 -5.70
N ASP A 82 -1.37 2.96 -4.46
CA ASP A 82 -2.53 3.78 -4.15
C ASP A 82 -2.26 5.30 -4.35
N GLY A 83 -3.26 6.12 -4.01
CA GLY A 83 -3.21 7.56 -4.15
C GLY A 83 -2.59 8.34 -2.98
N CYS A 84 -1.86 7.69 -2.06
CA CYS A 84 -1.24 8.35 -0.91
C CYS A 84 -0.38 9.55 -1.34
N PRO A 85 -0.39 10.70 -0.61
CA PRO A 85 0.38 11.88 -1.00
C PRO A 85 1.88 11.63 -1.23
N ALA A 86 2.51 10.75 -0.45
CA ALA A 86 3.91 10.38 -0.63
C ALA A 86 4.15 9.70 -1.99
N HIS A 87 3.22 8.85 -2.42
CA HIS A 87 3.29 8.07 -3.66
C HIS A 87 3.03 8.93 -4.92
N TYR A 88 2.29 10.03 -4.79
CA TYR A 88 1.92 10.90 -5.92
C TYR A 88 2.99 11.94 -6.32
N SER A 89 4.04 12.10 -5.52
CA SER A 89 5.05 13.12 -5.75
C SER A 89 5.69 12.99 -7.14
N ARG A 90 6.18 14.11 -7.71
CA ARG A 90 6.86 14.07 -9.02
C ARG A 90 8.12 13.21 -8.98
N LEU A 91 8.84 13.21 -7.86
CA LEU A 91 10.06 12.42 -7.67
C LEU A 91 9.78 10.92 -7.81
N VAL A 92 8.75 10.45 -7.09
CA VAL A 92 8.33 9.04 -7.12
C VAL A 92 7.83 8.66 -8.51
N ARG A 93 7.01 9.51 -9.15
CA ARG A 93 6.48 9.22 -10.49
C ARG A 93 7.58 9.18 -11.56
N ASN A 94 8.59 10.05 -11.47
CA ASN A 94 9.72 10.01 -12.39
C ASN A 94 10.49 8.70 -12.25
N HIS A 95 10.78 8.28 -11.02
CA HIS A 95 11.44 7.01 -10.76
C HIS A 95 10.62 5.82 -11.29
N LEU A 96 9.30 5.81 -11.09
CA LEU A 96 8.43 4.75 -11.62
C LEU A 96 8.36 4.75 -13.15
N ASN A 97 8.43 5.91 -13.80
CA ASN A 97 8.52 5.99 -15.27
C ASN A 97 9.84 5.42 -15.80
N GLU A 98 10.93 5.56 -15.04
CA GLU A 98 12.26 5.06 -15.42
C GLU A 98 12.38 3.55 -15.19
N GLU A 99 11.97 3.05 -14.02
CA GLU A 99 12.10 1.63 -13.65
C GLU A 99 10.99 0.76 -14.25
N TYR A 100 9.77 1.28 -14.37
CA TYR A 100 8.58 0.56 -14.86
C TYR A 100 7.93 1.29 -16.05
N PRO A 101 8.67 1.51 -17.16
CA PRO A 101 8.16 2.29 -18.28
C PRO A 101 6.88 1.68 -18.85
N ASP A 102 5.81 2.47 -18.87
CA ASP A 102 4.44 2.07 -19.26
C ASP A 102 3.85 0.87 -18.49
N ARG A 103 4.48 0.46 -17.37
CA ARG A 103 4.12 -0.70 -16.56
C ARG A 103 3.90 -0.34 -15.10
N TRP A 104 3.36 0.85 -14.82
CA TRP A 104 2.91 1.16 -13.48
C TRP A 104 1.55 1.84 -13.45
N ILE A 105 0.80 1.54 -12.39
CA ILE A 105 -0.57 1.97 -12.16
C ILE A 105 -0.61 2.76 -10.87
N GLY A 106 -1.20 3.95 -10.94
CA GLY A 106 -1.31 4.83 -9.79
C GLY A 106 -1.83 6.20 -10.19
N ARG A 107 -1.94 7.10 -9.21
CA ARG A 107 -2.39 8.47 -9.48
C ARG A 107 -1.35 9.19 -10.37
N GLY A 108 -1.76 9.59 -11.57
CA GLY A 108 -0.89 10.31 -12.52
C GLY A 108 0.15 9.43 -13.23
N GLY A 109 -0.06 8.11 -13.27
CA GLY A 109 0.67 7.17 -14.13
C GLY A 109 -0.05 6.91 -15.46
N THR A 110 0.55 6.05 -16.29
CA THR A 110 0.03 5.69 -17.64
C THR A 110 -1.38 5.12 -17.56
N ILE A 111 -1.66 4.32 -16.52
CA ILE A 111 -3.02 3.89 -16.16
C ILE A 111 -3.40 4.57 -14.85
N SER A 112 -4.42 5.43 -14.90
CA SER A 112 -4.93 6.11 -13.71
C SER A 112 -5.72 5.14 -12.83
N TRP A 113 -5.28 5.00 -11.57
CA TRP A 113 -6.06 4.27 -10.55
C TRP A 113 -7.31 5.07 -10.14
N PRO A 114 -8.50 4.45 -10.09
CA PRO A 114 -9.71 5.14 -9.62
C PRO A 114 -9.59 5.50 -8.13
N ALA A 115 -10.13 6.67 -7.77
CA ALA A 115 -10.13 7.11 -6.38
C ALA A 115 -11.16 6.30 -5.57
N ARG A 116 -10.77 5.85 -4.36
CA ARG A 116 -11.62 5.13 -3.39
C ARG A 116 -12.08 3.74 -3.87
N SER A 117 -11.16 2.94 -4.42
CA SER A 117 -11.42 1.54 -4.82
C SER A 117 -10.53 0.55 -4.06
N PRO A 118 -10.72 0.38 -2.73
CA PRO A 118 -9.98 -0.59 -1.93
C PRO A 118 -10.28 -2.05 -2.33
N ASP A 119 -11.44 -2.29 -2.94
CA ASP A 119 -11.87 -3.55 -3.52
C ASP A 119 -11.01 -4.03 -4.69
N LEU A 120 -10.29 -3.12 -5.35
CA LEU A 120 -9.41 -3.42 -6.48
C LEU A 120 -7.95 -3.61 -6.07
N ASN A 121 -7.61 -3.41 -4.79
CA ASN A 121 -6.28 -3.70 -4.27
C ASN A 121 -6.30 -5.06 -3.55
N PRO A 122 -5.66 -6.11 -4.11
CA PRO A 122 -5.59 -7.41 -3.45
C PRO A 122 -5.02 -7.34 -2.03
N LEU A 123 -4.15 -6.36 -1.72
CA LEU A 123 -3.64 -6.17 -0.37
C LEU A 123 -4.73 -5.69 0.60
N ASP A 124 -5.51 -4.69 0.21
CA ASP A 124 -6.56 -4.13 1.07
C ASP A 124 -7.72 -5.12 1.26
N PHE A 125 -8.01 -5.96 0.26
CA PHE A 125 -9.07 -6.96 0.32
C PHE A 125 -8.65 -8.29 0.96
N PHE A 126 -7.49 -8.85 0.61
CA PHE A 126 -7.07 -10.19 1.07
C PHE A 126 -6.06 -10.18 2.22
N TYR A 127 -5.15 -9.22 2.29
CA TYR A 127 -4.02 -9.26 3.25
C TYR A 127 -4.28 -8.42 4.50
N TRP A 128 -4.91 -7.24 4.35
CA TRP A 128 -5.24 -6.32 5.44
C TRP A 128 -6.71 -6.35 5.89
N GLY A 129 -7.56 -7.10 5.17
CA GLY A 129 -9.01 -7.18 5.33
C GLY A 129 -9.50 -7.78 6.64
#